data_AF-A0A1Y3YGU6-F1
#
_entry.id   AF-A0A1Y3YGU6-F1
#
_cell.length_a   1.000
_cell.length_b   1.000
_cell.length_c   1.000
_cell.angle_alpha   90.00
_cell.angle_beta   90.00
_cell.angle_gamma   90.00
#
_symmetry.space_group_name_H-M   'P 1'
#
loop_
_entity.id
_entity.type
_entity.pdbx_description
1 polymer ?
#
loop_
_entity_poly.entity_id
_entity_poly.type
_entity_poly.pdbx_seq_one_letter_code
_entity_poly.pdbx_strand_id
1 'polypeptide(L)'
;MELKEIMALSRFAVLGDTLNPEKYAYKIKHALLEKGYTVYPVGKELASLNDIPDDIDVIDLCIHPTKGLNLLQECKKPFRCVLIQPGASDEALLAYLQEHHIPYLDGCALVGLRLYSK
;
A
#
# COMPACT_ATOMS: atom_id res chain seq x y z
N MET A 1 -10.24 11.94 -0.23
CA MET A 1 -9.09 11.64 0.63
C MET A 1 -7.87 12.18 -0.07
N GLU A 2 -7.04 12.94 0.64
CA GLU A 2 -5.87 13.60 0.08
C GLU A 2 -4.58 12.87 0.46
N LEU A 3 -3.53 13.00 -0.36
CA LEU A 3 -2.24 12.36 -0.09
C LEU A 3 -1.66 12.76 1.27
N LYS A 4 -1.85 14.01 1.69
CA LYS A 4 -1.44 14.52 3.01
C LYS A 4 -2.10 13.76 4.17
N GLU A 5 -3.36 13.36 4.02
CA GLU A 5 -4.10 12.61 5.04
C GLU A 5 -3.54 11.18 5.17
N ILE A 6 -3.21 10.55 4.05
CA ILE A 6 -2.58 9.22 4.02
C ILE A 6 -1.19 9.27 4.67
N MET A 7 -0.39 10.29 4.38
CA MET A 7 0.95 10.45 4.99
C MET A 7 0.91 10.77 6.50
N ALA A 8 -0.24 11.18 7.05
CA ALA A 8 -0.38 11.34 8.49
C ALA A 8 -0.53 9.99 9.24
N LEU A 9 -0.89 8.92 8.53
CA LEU A 9 -0.99 7.55 9.06
C LEU A 9 0.41 6.94 9.26
N SER A 10 0.53 5.80 9.97
CA SER A 10 1.87 5.33 10.40
C SER A 10 2.19 3.91 9.96
N ARG A 11 1.20 3.05 9.72
CA ARG A 11 1.41 1.62 9.39
C ARG A 11 1.03 1.32 7.95
N PHE A 12 2.04 1.03 7.14
CA PHE A 12 1.90 0.76 5.70
C PHE A 12 2.15 -0.71 5.41
N ALA A 13 1.21 -1.37 4.75
CA ALA A 13 1.47 -2.63 4.06
C ALA A 13 1.90 -2.32 2.62
N VAL A 14 3.17 -2.51 2.29
CA VAL A 14 3.71 -2.22 0.95
C VAL A 14 3.68 -3.50 0.13
N LEU A 15 2.82 -3.54 -0.89
CA LEU A 15 2.62 -4.70 -1.75
C LEU A 15 3.49 -4.57 -3.00
N GLY A 16 4.38 -5.53 -3.23
CA GLY A 16 5.22 -5.56 -4.41
C GLY A 16 6.53 -6.29 -4.23
N ASP A 17 7.47 -6.05 -5.13
CA ASP A 17 8.82 -6.58 -5.03
C ASP A 17 9.68 -5.68 -4.13
N THR A 18 9.60 -5.96 -2.83
CA THR A 18 10.27 -5.20 -1.77
C THR A 18 11.69 -5.66 -1.48
N LEU A 19 12.21 -6.64 -2.23
CA LEU A 19 13.57 -7.18 -2.09
C LEU A 19 14.49 -6.74 -3.24
N ASN A 20 13.94 -6.22 -4.35
CA ASN A 20 14.69 -5.79 -5.52
C ASN A 20 14.91 -4.26 -5.53
N PRO A 21 16.16 -3.75 -5.35
CA PRO A 21 16.46 -2.32 -5.30
C PRO A 21 16.04 -1.50 -6.53
N GLU A 22 15.91 -2.15 -7.69
CA GLU A 22 15.47 -1.49 -8.92
C GLU A 22 13.97 -1.16 -8.91
N LYS A 23 13.18 -1.85 -8.08
CA LYS A 23 11.73 -1.73 -8.04
C LYS A 23 11.27 -0.62 -7.10
N TYR A 24 10.14 0.00 -7.45
CA TYR A 24 9.57 1.08 -6.64
C TYR A 24 9.08 0.60 -5.27
N ALA A 25 8.54 -0.61 -5.16
CA ALA A 25 8.11 -1.17 -3.87
C ALA A 25 9.27 -1.24 -2.86
N TYR A 26 10.48 -1.62 -3.31
CA TYR A 26 11.69 -1.55 -2.49
C TYR A 26 11.98 -0.10 -2.05
N LYS A 27 12.03 0.84 -3.00
CA LYS A 27 12.32 2.26 -2.71
C LYS A 27 11.32 2.86 -1.72
N ILE A 28 10.03 2.53 -1.87
CA ILE A 28 8.96 2.97 -0.98
C ILE A 28 9.13 2.36 0.41
N LYS A 29 9.35 1.04 0.52
CA LYS A 29 9.61 0.38 1.81
C LYS A 29 10.71 1.08 2.59
N HIS A 30 11.85 1.28 1.95
CA HIS A 30 13.03 1.87 2.59
C HIS A 30 12.80 3.35 2.95
N ALA A 31 12.22 4.14 2.05
CA ALA A 31 11.93 5.55 2.33
C ALA A 31 10.93 5.74 3.47
N LEU A 32 9.91 4.88 3.57
CA LEU A 32 8.95 4.89 4.69
C LEU A 32 9.65 4.53 6.01
N LEU A 33 10.46 3.45 6.03
CA LEU A 33 11.22 3.05 7.22
C LEU A 33 12.18 4.16 7.69
N GLU A 34 12.91 4.79 6.77
CA GLU A 34 13.83 5.90 7.06
C GLU A 34 13.12 7.11 7.68
N LYS A 35 11.83 7.28 7.40
CA LYS A 35 10.99 8.36 7.94
C LYS A 35 10.21 7.95 9.19
N GLY A 36 10.50 6.79 9.77
CA GLY A 36 9.92 6.34 11.03
C GLY A 36 8.51 5.76 10.92
N TYR A 37 8.06 5.42 9.71
CA TYR A 37 6.81 4.67 9.53
C TYR A 37 7.05 3.18 9.85
N THR A 38 5.99 2.50 10.27
CA THR A 38 5.98 1.05 10.38
C THR A 38 5.60 0.46 9.02
N VAL A 39 6.41 -0.44 8.49
CA VAL A 39 6.21 -1.00 7.15
C VAL A 39 6.18 -2.52 7.19
N TYR A 40 5.15 -3.10 6.59
CA TYR A 40 5.00 -4.54 6.39
C TYR A 40 5.09 -4.87 4.89
N PRO A 41 6.18 -5.49 4.44
CA PRO A 41 6.33 -5.87 3.03
C PRO A 41 5.55 -7.14 2.70
N VAL A 42 4.62 -7.05 1.75
CA VAL A 42 3.74 -8.17 1.34
C VAL A 42 3.96 -8.53 -0.14
N GLY A 43 3.94 -9.82 -0.45
CA GLY A 43 4.08 -10.41 -1.78
C GLY A 43 5.42 -11.12 -1.99
N LYS A 44 6.50 -10.65 -1.37
CA LYS A 44 7.84 -11.29 -1.41
C LYS A 44 8.34 -11.75 -0.04
N GLU A 45 8.05 -10.97 0.99
CA GLU A 45 8.51 -11.23 2.37
C GLU A 45 7.37 -11.87 3.17
N LEU A 46 6.23 -11.20 3.30
CA LEU A 46 4.98 -11.80 3.81
C LEU A 46 4.12 -12.31 2.65
N ALA A 47 3.48 -13.46 2.84
CA ALA A 47 2.62 -14.05 1.80
C ALA A 47 1.24 -13.38 1.77
N SER A 48 0.70 -13.03 2.94
CA SER A 48 -0.65 -12.47 3.09
C SER A 48 -0.64 -11.18 3.91
N LEU A 49 -1.63 -10.31 3.64
CA LEU A 49 -1.99 -9.19 4.53
C LEU A 49 -2.40 -9.67 5.93
N ASN A 50 -2.88 -10.92 6.03
CA ASN A 50 -3.28 -11.51 7.30
C ASN A 50 -2.09 -11.94 8.18
N ASP A 51 -0.89 -12.06 7.62
CA ASP A 51 0.33 -12.42 8.36
C ASP A 51 0.92 -11.22 9.13
N ILE A 52 0.41 -10.01 8.88
CA ILE A 52 0.81 -8.80 9.59
C ILE A 52 0.32 -8.92 11.05
N PRO A 53 1.16 -8.68 12.07
CA PRO A 53 0.75 -8.81 13.47
C PRO A 53 -0.19 -7.68 13.92
N ASP A 54 0.01 -6.47 13.42
CA ASP A 54 -0.73 -5.26 13.80
C ASP A 54 -1.87 -4.93 12.83
N ASP A 55 -2.79 -4.01 13.17
CA ASP A 55 -3.72 -3.51 12.16
C ASP A 55 -2.98 -2.70 11.08
N ILE A 56 -3.68 -2.45 9.98
CA ILE A 56 -3.11 -1.78 8.81
C ILE A 56 -3.76 -0.41 8.70
N ASP A 57 -2.96 0.65 8.54
CA ASP A 57 -3.56 1.95 8.19
C ASP A 57 -3.74 2.05 6.69
N VAL A 58 -2.65 1.82 5.94
CA VAL A 58 -2.59 2.00 4.49
C VAL A 58 -2.11 0.73 3.82
N ILE A 59 -2.85 0.24 2.83
CA ILE A 59 -2.36 -0.75 1.87
C ILE A 59 -1.82 0.02 0.67
N ASP A 60 -0.50 0.01 0.48
CA ASP A 60 0.18 0.65 -0.65
C ASP A 60 0.42 -0.37 -1.77
N LEU A 61 -0.38 -0.26 -2.84
CA LEU A 61 -0.32 -1.16 -3.99
C LEU A 61 0.77 -0.71 -4.96
N CYS A 62 1.90 -1.41 -4.96
CA CYS A 62 2.99 -1.26 -5.91
C CYS A 62 3.28 -2.59 -6.63
N ILE A 63 2.22 -3.30 -7.00
CA ILE A 63 2.22 -4.63 -7.62
C ILE A 63 1.24 -4.66 -8.80
N HIS A 64 1.31 -5.71 -9.62
CA HIS A 64 0.35 -5.93 -10.71
C HIS A 64 -1.10 -5.93 -10.18
N PRO A 65 -2.06 -5.22 -10.82
CA PRO A 65 -3.42 -5.02 -10.32
C PRO A 65 -4.12 -6.32 -9.92
N THR A 66 -4.11 -7.34 -10.78
CA THR A 66 -4.72 -8.65 -10.50
C THR A 66 -4.18 -9.30 -9.22
N LYS A 67 -2.86 -9.19 -8.95
CA LYS A 67 -2.27 -9.75 -7.72
C LYS A 67 -2.66 -8.92 -6.50
N GLY A 68 -2.69 -7.59 -6.65
CA GLY A 68 -3.16 -6.68 -5.61
C GLY A 68 -4.61 -6.94 -5.23
N LEU A 69 -5.49 -7.12 -6.22
CA LEU A 69 -6.90 -7.46 -6.02
C LEU A 69 -7.08 -8.78 -5.27
N ASN A 70 -6.37 -9.85 -5.65
CA ASN A 70 -6.45 -11.13 -4.95
C ASN A 70 -6.06 -10.98 -3.46
N LEU A 71 -4.96 -10.27 -3.17
CA LEU A 71 -4.53 -10.02 -1.80
C LEU A 71 -5.57 -9.21 -1.01
N LEU A 72 -6.20 -8.20 -1.64
CA LEU A 72 -7.27 -7.41 -1.04
C LEU A 72 -8.52 -8.26 -0.73
N GLN A 73 -8.91 -9.14 -1.64
CA GLN A 73 -10.06 -10.05 -1.47
C GLN A 73 -9.84 -11.07 -0.36
N GLU A 74 -8.59 -11.52 -0.17
CA GLU A 74 -8.20 -12.45 0.89
C GLU A 74 -7.98 -11.76 2.26
N CYS A 75 -7.90 -10.43 2.29
CA CYS A 75 -7.64 -9.67 3.50
C CYS A 75 -8.85 -9.71 4.44
N LYS A 76 -8.64 -10.24 5.65
CA LYS A 76 -9.64 -10.31 6.73
C LYS A 76 -9.38 -9.28 7.83
N LYS A 77 -8.28 -8.53 7.72
CA LYS A 77 -7.90 -7.50 8.69
C LYS A 77 -8.58 -6.17 8.34
N PRO A 78 -8.96 -5.37 9.33
CA PRO A 78 -9.39 -4.01 9.06
C PRO A 78 -8.21 -3.18 8.54
N PHE A 79 -8.50 -2.28 7.60
CA PHE A 79 -7.57 -1.26 7.13
C PHE A 79 -8.32 0.04 6.83
N ARG A 80 -7.62 1.18 6.84
CA ARG A 80 -8.28 2.49 6.69
C ARG A 80 -8.44 2.90 5.23
N CYS A 81 -7.42 2.68 4.41
CA CYS A 81 -7.47 3.04 3.00
C CYS A 81 -6.43 2.30 2.14
N VAL A 82 -6.59 2.43 0.82
CA VAL A 82 -5.64 1.96 -0.19
C VAL A 82 -4.96 3.15 -0.87
N LEU A 83 -3.64 3.10 -0.99
CA LEU A 83 -2.88 3.99 -1.87
C LEU A 83 -2.47 3.19 -3.10
N ILE A 84 -2.89 3.62 -4.27
CA ILE A 84 -2.59 2.94 -5.53
C ILE A 84 -1.40 3.66 -6.17
N GLN A 85 -0.24 2.99 -6.25
CA GLN A 85 0.91 3.57 -6.95
C GLN A 85 0.63 3.70 -8.45
N PRO A 86 1.30 4.65 -9.15
CA PRO A 86 1.12 4.82 -10.59
C PRO A 86 1.29 3.50 -11.36
N GLY A 87 0.26 3.13 -12.13
CA GLY A 87 0.25 1.91 -12.93
C GLY A 87 -0.14 0.62 -12.19
N ALA A 88 -0.59 0.71 -10.93
CA ALA A 88 -1.01 -0.43 -10.11
C ALA A 88 -2.54 -0.63 -10.04
N SER A 89 -3.32 0.05 -10.89
CA SER A 89 -4.77 -0.13 -11.02
C SER A 89 -5.19 -0.71 -12.38
N ASP A 90 -6.34 -1.38 -12.37
CA ASP A 90 -7.14 -1.74 -13.54
C ASP A 90 -8.64 -1.58 -13.20
N GLU A 91 -9.52 -1.79 -14.19
CA GLU A 91 -10.96 -1.62 -14.01
C GLU A 91 -11.53 -2.55 -12.93
N ALA A 92 -11.05 -3.80 -12.86
CA ALA A 92 -11.53 -4.79 -11.90
C ALA A 92 -11.18 -4.41 -10.46
N LEU A 93 -9.95 -3.94 -10.23
CA LEU A 93 -9.50 -3.47 -8.93
C LEU A 93 -10.28 -2.26 -8.47
N LEU A 94 -10.50 -1.28 -9.35
CA LEU A 94 -11.27 -0.08 -9.02
C LEU A 94 -12.74 -0.41 -8.74
N ALA A 95 -13.36 -1.28 -9.53
CA ALA A 95 -14.73 -1.73 -9.30
C ALA A 95 -14.89 -2.40 -7.93
N TYR A 96 -13.96 -3.28 -7.55
CA TYR A 96 -13.95 -3.92 -6.24
C TYR A 96 -13.85 -2.88 -5.10
N LEU A 97 -12.92 -1.92 -5.20
CA LEU A 97 -12.77 -0.89 -4.17
C LEU A 97 -14.05 -0.05 -4.03
N GLN A 98 -14.72 0.26 -5.14
CA GLN A 98 -15.97 1.02 -5.16
C GLN A 98 -17.16 0.23 -4.57
N GLU A 99 -17.38 -1.01 -5.02
CA GLU A 99 -18.46 -1.88 -4.55
C GLU A 99 -18.39 -2.09 -3.04
N HIS A 100 -17.17 -2.27 -2.51
CA HIS A 100 -16.93 -2.48 -1.10
C HIS A 100 -16.75 -1.18 -0.30
N HIS A 101 -16.95 -0.01 -0.92
CA HIS A 101 -16.81 1.30 -0.28
C HIS A 101 -15.45 1.52 0.42
N ILE A 102 -14.40 0.94 -0.14
CA ILE A 102 -13.04 1.03 0.39
C ILE A 102 -12.46 2.38 -0.01
N PRO A 103 -12.02 3.24 0.93
CA PRO A 103 -11.38 4.50 0.58
C PRO A 103 -10.06 4.26 -0.15
N TYR A 104 -9.86 4.90 -1.30
CA TYR A 104 -8.62 4.80 -2.06
C TYR A 104 -8.18 6.13 -2.67
N LEU A 105 -6.90 6.21 -3.02
CA LEU A 105 -6.31 7.32 -3.77
C LEU A 105 -5.29 6.78 -4.78
N ASP A 106 -5.37 7.21 -6.03
CA ASP A 106 -4.27 7.07 -6.99
C ASP A 106 -3.18 8.11 -6.66
N GLY A 107 -1.99 7.66 -6.26
CA GLY A 107 -0.94 8.56 -5.79
C GLY A 107 0.40 7.87 -5.51
N CYS A 108 1.45 8.68 -5.32
CA CYS A 108 2.81 8.17 -5.11
C CYS A 108 3.28 8.39 -3.68
N ALA A 109 3.58 7.30 -2.96
CA ALA A 109 4.09 7.35 -1.58
C ALA A 109 5.38 8.17 -1.48
N LEU A 110 6.30 8.05 -2.44
CA LEU A 110 7.56 8.82 -2.44
C LEU A 110 7.32 10.33 -2.60
N VAL A 111 6.34 10.72 -3.42
CA VAL A 111 5.93 12.13 -3.53
C VAL A 111 5.28 12.60 -2.23
N GLY A 112 4.42 11.76 -1.64
CA GLY A 112 3.80 12.01 -0.35
C GLY A 112 4.84 12.25 0.75
N LEU A 113 5.85 11.39 0.84
CA LEU A 113 6.96 11.56 1.78
C LEU A 113 7.73 12.85 1.55
N ARG A 114 8.03 13.21 0.30
CA ARG A 114 8.74 14.46 -0.01
C ARG A 114 7.95 15.70 0.44
N LEU A 115 6.63 15.68 0.30
CA LEU A 115 5.77 16.84 0.55
C LEU A 115 5.23 16.92 1.98
N TYR A 116 5.02 15.76 2.62
CA TYR A 116 4.21 15.64 3.83
C TYR A 116 4.78 14.66 4.87
N SER A 117 6.02 14.16 4.71
CA SER A 117 6.63 13.35 5.78
C SER A 117 6.70 14.12 7.09
N LYS A 118 6.52 13.39 8.19
CA LYS A 118 6.54 13.89 9.57
C LYS A 118 7.92 14.40 9.96
#